data_AF-A0A3D5FMB9-F1
#
_entry.id   AF-A0A3D5FMB9-F1
#
_cell.length_a   1.000
_cell.length_b   1.000
_cell.length_c   1.000
_cell.angle_alpha   90.00
_cell.angle_beta   90.00
_cell.angle_gamma   90.00
#
_symmetry.space_group_name_H-M   'P 1'
#
loop_
_entity.id
_entity.type
_entity.pdbx_description
1 polymer ?
#
loop_
_entity_poly.entity_id
_entity_poly.type
_entity_poly.pdbx_seq_one_letter_code
_entity_poly.pdbx_strand_id
1 'polypeptide(L)'
;MIVLDRSVLVLNQNYEPLNVCSVRRALALVFRGKASSVETGPGAVRSVSSSYAVPSVVRLERYVRAPRRRVVLSKRNVLRRDNYECQYCGVRDRKMTIDHVIPKTHDGPSSWENLVAAC
;
A
#
# COMPACT_ATOMS: atom_id res chain seq x y z
N MET A 1 -22.42 4.93 2.97
CA MET A 1 -21.27 4.17 2.44
C MET A 1 -21.73 2.75 2.11
N ILE A 2 -21.59 2.31 0.85
CA ILE A 2 -22.12 1.02 0.37
C ILE A 2 -21.30 -0.13 0.99
N VAL A 3 -21.96 -1.17 1.51
CA VAL A 3 -21.31 -2.31 2.18
C VAL A 3 -20.25 -2.98 1.30
N LEU A 4 -20.48 -3.02 -0.02
CA LEU A 4 -19.59 -3.64 -1.01
C LEU A 4 -18.23 -2.94 -1.17
N ASP A 5 -18.13 -1.67 -0.79
CA ASP A 5 -16.90 -0.87 -0.92
C ASP A 5 -16.09 -0.82 0.38
N ARG A 6 -16.58 -1.47 1.45
CA ARG A 6 -15.84 -1.61 2.70
C ARG A 6 -14.55 -2.40 2.47
N SER A 7 -13.54 -2.07 3.27
CA SER A 7 -12.23 -2.70 3.21
C SER A 7 -12.24 -4.07 3.88
N VAL A 8 -11.54 -5.01 3.26
CA VAL A 8 -11.34 -6.40 3.70
C VAL A 8 -9.86 -6.71 3.62
N LEU A 9 -9.30 -7.24 4.71
CA LEU A 9 -7.91 -7.68 4.73
C LEU A 9 -7.78 -9.01 3.97
N VAL A 10 -6.82 -9.08 3.06
CA VAL A 10 -6.44 -10.30 2.34
C VAL A 10 -5.15 -10.81 2.95
N LEU A 11 -5.22 -12.01 3.51
CA LEU A 11 -4.09 -12.78 4.00
C LEU A 11 -3.61 -13.74 2.92
N ASN A 12 -2.30 -14.00 2.94
CA ASN A 12 -1.70 -15.08 2.19
C ASN A 12 -2.04 -16.44 2.85
N GLN A 13 -1.68 -17.55 2.19
CA GLN A 13 -1.99 -18.90 2.69
C GLN A 13 -1.38 -19.19 4.06
N ASN A 14 -0.24 -18.58 4.39
CA ASN A 14 0.45 -18.64 5.67
C ASN A 14 0.01 -17.54 6.67
N TYR A 15 -1.15 -16.90 6.47
CA TYR A 15 -1.69 -15.84 7.32
C TYR A 15 -0.93 -14.51 7.32
N GLU A 16 0.10 -14.34 6.48
CA GLU A 16 0.76 -13.05 6.34
C GLU A 16 -0.16 -12.02 5.64
N PRO A 17 -0.22 -10.76 6.12
CA PRO A 17 -0.98 -9.70 5.46
C PRO A 17 -0.46 -9.43 4.04
N LEU A 18 -1.33 -9.56 3.04
CA LEU A 18 -0.96 -9.43 1.63
C LEU A 18 -1.42 -8.10 1.03
N ASN A 19 -2.70 -7.75 1.21
CA ASN A 19 -3.29 -6.53 0.67
C ASN A 19 -4.63 -6.22 1.35
N VAL A 20 -5.19 -5.06 1.08
CA VAL A 20 -6.59 -4.73 1.39
C VAL A 20 -7.38 -4.66 0.08
N CYS A 21 -8.57 -5.26 0.05
CA CYS A 21 -9.49 -5.15 -1.08
C CYS A 21 -10.91 -4.82 -0.64
N SER A 22 -11.82 -4.60 -1.60
CA SER A 22 -13.23 -4.35 -1.29
C SER A 22 -13.99 -5.64 -0.96
N VAL A 23 -15.08 -5.54 -0.20
CA VAL A 23 -16.01 -6.67 0.06
C VAL A 23 -16.45 -7.35 -1.23
N ARG A 24 -16.76 -6.56 -2.29
CA ARG A 24 -17.10 -7.09 -3.61
C ARG A 24 -16.01 -8.05 -4.13
N ARG A 25 -14.74 -7.65 -4.07
CA ARG A 25 -13.62 -8.46 -4.54
C ARG A 25 -13.37 -9.67 -3.64
N ALA A 26 -13.50 -9.51 -2.32
CA ALA A 26 -13.36 -10.58 -1.36
C ALA A 26 -14.40 -11.70 -1.60
N LEU A 27 -15.68 -11.34 -1.75
CA LEU A 27 -16.74 -12.30 -2.07
C LEU A 27 -16.49 -13.02 -3.39
N ALA A 28 -16.03 -12.30 -4.42
CA ALA A 28 -15.67 -12.92 -5.70
C ALA A 28 -14.51 -13.93 -5.58
N LEU A 29 -13.55 -13.72 -4.67
CA LEU A 29 -12.49 -14.69 -4.39
C LEU A 29 -13.04 -15.91 -3.65
N VAL A 30 -13.91 -15.70 -2.67
CA VAL A 30 -14.53 -16.76 -1.88
C VAL A 30 -15.43 -17.65 -2.74
N PHE A 31 -16.36 -17.08 -3.50
CA PHE A 31 -17.26 -17.86 -4.36
C PHE A 31 -16.55 -18.61 -5.49
N ARG A 32 -15.36 -18.15 -5.90
CA ARG A 32 -14.52 -18.87 -6.87
C ARG A 32 -13.63 -19.93 -6.23
N GLY A 33 -13.73 -20.18 -4.93
CA GLY A 33 -12.90 -21.13 -4.19
C GLY A 33 -11.42 -20.74 -4.13
N LYS A 34 -11.09 -19.45 -4.30
CA LYS A 34 -9.70 -18.96 -4.26
C LYS A 34 -9.28 -18.47 -2.88
N ALA A 35 -10.25 -18.20 -2.02
CA ALA A 35 -10.05 -17.74 -0.66
C ALA A 35 -11.13 -18.28 0.27
N SER A 36 -10.83 -18.35 1.56
CA SER A 36 -11.77 -18.62 2.63
C SER A 36 -11.95 -17.37 3.48
N SER A 37 -13.16 -17.17 4.01
CA SER A 37 -13.40 -16.14 5.02
C SER A 37 -12.80 -16.61 6.35
N VAL A 38 -11.90 -15.82 6.92
CA VAL A 38 -11.34 -16.07 8.26
C VAL A 38 -12.19 -15.38 9.30
N GLU A 39 -12.54 -14.12 9.03
CA GLU A 39 -13.35 -13.29 9.92
C GLU A 39 -14.46 -12.61 9.14
N THR A 40 -15.58 -12.41 9.82
CA THR A 40 -16.77 -11.77 9.28
C THR A 40 -17.04 -10.46 10.01
N GLY A 41 -17.27 -9.39 9.26
CA GLY A 41 -17.62 -8.08 9.79
C GLY A 41 -19.14 -7.86 9.89
N PRO A 42 -19.55 -6.71 10.45
CA PRO A 42 -20.95 -6.38 10.62
C PRO A 42 -21.66 -6.11 9.28
N GLY A 43 -22.86 -6.65 9.14
CA GLY A 43 -23.73 -6.48 7.98
C GLY A 43 -23.79 -7.72 7.09
N ALA A 44 -24.59 -7.61 6.02
CA ALA A 44 -24.77 -8.69 5.05
C ALA A 44 -24.88 -8.12 3.63
N VAL A 45 -24.39 -8.88 2.66
CA VAL A 45 -24.67 -8.67 1.24
C VAL A 45 -25.85 -9.55 0.86
N ARG A 46 -26.90 -8.95 0.31
CA ARG A 46 -28.14 -9.66 -0.02
C ARG A 46 -28.36 -9.71 -1.53
N SER A 47 -28.79 -10.87 -2.02
CA SER A 47 -29.46 -11.02 -3.30
C SER A 47 -30.98 -11.10 -3.07
N VAL A 48 -31.76 -11.21 -4.15
CA VAL A 48 -33.20 -11.44 -4.08
C VAL A 48 -33.57 -12.73 -3.32
N SER A 49 -32.69 -13.73 -3.29
CA SER A 49 -32.97 -15.07 -2.77
C SER A 49 -32.04 -15.51 -1.63
N SER A 50 -31.03 -14.72 -1.27
CA SER A 50 -29.97 -15.17 -0.36
C SER A 50 -29.30 -14.01 0.38
N SER A 51 -28.72 -14.31 1.54
CA SER A 51 -27.98 -13.35 2.36
C SER A 51 -26.61 -13.93 2.71
N TYR A 52 -25.56 -13.16 2.45
CA TYR A 52 -24.17 -13.55 2.65
C TYR A 52 -23.54 -12.63 3.69
N ALA A 53 -22.77 -13.23 4.60
CA ALA A 53 -22.05 -12.47 5.60
C ALA A 53 -20.92 -11.65 4.95
N VAL A 54 -20.62 -10.47 5.50
CA VAL A 54 -19.59 -9.59 4.96
C VAL A 54 -18.23 -10.05 5.48
N PRO A 55 -17.29 -10.52 4.66
CA PRO A 55 -15.96 -10.86 5.15
C PRO A 55 -15.23 -9.58 5.62
N SER A 56 -14.59 -9.62 6.78
CA SER A 56 -13.64 -8.60 7.22
C SER A 56 -12.19 -9.02 6.97
N VAL A 57 -11.93 -10.33 6.97
CA VAL A 57 -10.64 -10.94 6.63
C VAL A 57 -10.84 -12.18 5.77
N VAL A 58 -10.12 -12.29 4.67
CA VAL A 58 -10.07 -13.50 3.83
C VAL A 58 -8.65 -14.02 3.69
N ARG A 59 -8.48 -15.33 3.60
CA ARG A 59 -7.19 -16.00 3.38
C ARG A 59 -7.17 -16.67 2.02
N LEU A 60 -6.12 -16.46 1.24
CA LEU A 60 -5.94 -17.16 -0.03
C LEU A 60 -5.65 -18.65 0.20
N GLU A 61 -6.18 -19.52 -0.66
CA GLU A 61 -5.92 -20.97 -0.56
C GLU A 61 -4.57 -21.38 -1.14
N ARG A 62 -3.93 -20.50 -1.91
CA ARG A 62 -2.61 -20.74 -2.50
C ARG A 62 -1.66 -19.67 -2.04
N TYR A 63 -0.42 -20.08 -1.78
CA TYR A 63 0.64 -19.16 -1.42
C TYR A 63 0.98 -18.24 -2.60
N VAL A 64 0.90 -16.93 -2.37
CA VAL A 64 1.26 -15.90 -3.36
C VAL A 64 2.56 -15.24 -2.95
N ARG A 65 3.58 -15.33 -3.82
CA ARG A 65 4.81 -14.55 -3.69
C ARG A 65 4.55 -13.13 -4.15
N ALA A 66 4.11 -12.25 -3.24
CA ALA A 66 3.99 -10.84 -3.55
C ALA A 66 5.38 -10.23 -3.79
N PRO A 67 5.57 -9.46 -4.88
CA PRO A 67 6.78 -8.68 -5.05
C PRO A 67 6.95 -7.74 -3.85
N ARG A 68 8.16 -7.66 -3.30
CA ARG A 68 8.48 -6.64 -2.29
C ARG A 68 8.18 -5.28 -2.92
N ARG A 69 7.32 -4.49 -2.27
CA ARG A 69 7.05 -3.11 -2.68
C ARG A 69 8.34 -2.32 -2.50
N ARG A 70 9.11 -2.16 -3.58
CA ARG A 70 10.29 -1.29 -3.56
C ARG A 70 9.80 0.15 -3.51
N VAL A 71 10.35 0.93 -2.58
CA VAL A 71 10.11 2.37 -2.58
C VAL A 71 10.80 2.93 -3.82
N VAL A 72 10.02 3.51 -4.72
CA VAL A 72 10.55 4.10 -5.97
C VAL A 72 11.27 5.39 -5.61
N LEU A 73 12.46 5.60 -6.19
CA LEU A 73 13.14 6.89 -6.08
C LEU A 73 12.31 7.94 -6.83
N SER A 74 11.73 8.87 -6.09
CA SER A 74 10.91 9.95 -6.62
C SER A 74 11.04 11.18 -5.75
N LYS A 75 10.74 12.35 -6.31
CA LYS A 75 10.85 13.60 -5.54
C LYS A 75 10.07 13.55 -4.23
N ARG A 76 8.83 13.06 -4.30
CA ARG A 76 7.96 12.91 -3.14
C ARG A 76 8.56 12.00 -2.06
N ASN A 77 9.21 10.90 -2.44
CA ASN A 77 9.73 9.96 -1.46
C ASN A 77 11.05 10.43 -0.84
N VAL A 78 11.90 11.16 -1.57
CA VAL A 78 13.10 11.80 -0.99
C VAL A 78 12.68 12.88 0.01
N LEU A 79 11.74 13.75 -0.36
CA LEU A 79 11.20 14.75 0.57
C LEU A 79 10.59 14.10 1.82
N ARG A 80 9.86 13.00 1.66
CA ARG A 80 9.29 12.26 2.78
C ARG A 80 10.36 11.61 3.66
N ARG A 81 11.43 11.05 3.06
CA ARG A 81 12.57 10.47 3.79
C ARG A 81 13.23 11.54 4.67
N ASP A 82 13.42 12.73 4.11
CA ASP A 82 14.06 13.87 4.77
C ASP A 82 13.10 14.65 5.68
N ASN A 83 11.90 14.11 5.94
CA ASN A 83 10.87 14.73 6.76
C ASN A 83 10.52 16.17 6.34
N TYR A 84 10.60 16.45 5.03
CA TYR A 84 10.43 17.78 4.45
C TYR A 84 11.36 18.84 5.04
N GLU A 85 12.54 18.44 5.50
CA GLU A 85 13.58 19.28 6.09
C GLU A 85 14.77 19.44 5.14
N CYS A 86 15.23 20.67 4.96
CA CYS A 86 16.44 20.94 4.19
C CYS A 86 17.65 20.27 4.85
N GLN A 87 18.34 19.38 4.13
CA GLN A 87 19.49 18.65 4.66
C GLN A 87 20.74 19.52 4.85
N TYR A 88 20.74 20.75 4.32
CA TYR A 88 21.84 21.70 4.48
C TYR A 88 21.66 22.66 5.66
N CYS A 89 20.44 23.12 5.94
CA CYS A 89 20.19 24.16 6.94
C CYS A 89 19.10 23.86 7.97
N GLY A 90 18.40 22.72 7.85
CA GLY A 90 17.43 22.26 8.86
C GLY A 90 16.05 22.93 8.83
N VAL A 91 15.79 23.87 7.90
CA VAL A 91 14.47 24.53 7.80
C VAL A 91 13.42 23.61 7.18
N ARG A 92 12.15 23.81 7.53
CA ARG A 92 10.98 23.04 7.02
C ARG A 92 9.88 23.89 6.39
N ASP A 93 9.92 25.20 6.60
CA ASP A 93 8.88 26.17 6.23
C ASP A 93 9.07 26.78 4.84
N ARG A 94 10.06 26.30 4.08
CA ARG A 94 10.37 26.76 2.71
C ARG A 94 9.94 25.75 1.67
N LYS A 95 9.84 26.22 0.41
CA LYS A 95 9.53 25.36 -0.73
C LYS A 95 10.70 24.41 -1.01
N MET A 96 10.55 23.14 -0.64
CA MET A 96 11.60 22.15 -0.86
C MET A 96 11.73 21.71 -2.33
N THR A 97 12.98 21.66 -2.78
CA THR A 97 13.43 21.03 -4.02
C THR A 97 14.26 19.79 -3.70
N ILE A 98 14.81 19.17 -4.74
CA ILE A 98 15.79 18.10 -4.57
C ILE A 98 17.08 18.55 -5.20
N ASP A 99 18.15 18.32 -4.46
CA ASP A 99 19.50 18.61 -4.88
C ASP A 99 20.34 17.33 -4.93
N HIS A 100 21.38 17.37 -5.76
CA HIS A 100 22.39 16.33 -5.89
C HIS A 100 23.58 16.72 -5.02
N VAL A 101 23.85 15.96 -3.95
CA VAL A 101 24.98 16.24 -3.03
C VAL A 101 26.31 16.24 -3.80
N ILE A 102 26.53 15.22 -4.63
CA ILE A 102 27.54 15.21 -5.69
C ILE A 102 26.84 15.66 -6.96
N PRO A 103 27.22 16.82 -7.55
CA PRO A 103 26.57 17.34 -8.75
C PRO A 103 26.64 16.38 -9.93
N LYS A 104 25.65 16.45 -10.83
CA LYS A 104 25.65 15.68 -12.08
C LYS A 104 26.86 15.95 -12.97
N THR A 105 27.41 17.17 -12.94
CA THR A 105 28.61 17.54 -13.70
C THR A 105 29.87 16.85 -13.20
N HIS A 106 29.84 16.31 -11.97
CA HIS A 106 30.89 15.48 -11.38
C HIS A 106 30.46 14.01 -11.29
N ASP A 107 29.66 13.54 -12.27
CA ASP A 107 29.14 12.17 -12.35
C ASP A 107 28.34 11.68 -11.13
N GLY A 108 27.73 12.63 -10.40
CA GLY A 108 26.87 12.31 -9.27
C GLY A 108 25.62 11.52 -9.66
N PRO A 109 25.40 10.30 -9.13
CA PRO A 109 24.28 9.46 -9.53
C PRO A 109 22.95 10.01 -9.00
N SER A 110 21.84 9.71 -9.68
CA SER A 110 20.51 9.92 -9.10
C SER A 110 20.15 8.69 -8.27
N SER A 111 20.66 8.63 -7.05
CA SER A 111 20.42 7.54 -6.09
C SER A 111 19.78 8.05 -4.81
N TRP A 112 19.37 7.13 -3.94
CA TRP A 112 18.86 7.50 -2.62
C TRP A 112 19.94 8.23 -1.80
N GLU A 113 21.17 7.80 -1.91
CA GLU A 113 22.28 8.31 -1.11
C GLU A 113 22.75 9.69 -1.57
N ASN A 114 22.46 10.08 -2.82
CA ASN A 114 22.96 11.33 -3.41
C ASN A 114 21.88 12.41 -3.63
N LEU A 115 20.60 12.07 -3.52
CA LEU A 115 19.50 13.02 -3.62
C LEU A 115 19.00 13.43 -2.23
N VAL A 116 18.91 14.74 -1.97
CA VAL A 116 18.46 15.30 -0.68
C VAL A 116 17.45 16.42 -0.87
N ALA A 117 16.62 16.65 0.14
CA ALA A 117 15.76 17.84 0.22
C ALA A 117 16.58 19.10 0.47
N ALA A 118 16.35 20.14 -0.33
CA ALA A 118 17.02 21.44 -0.21
C ALA A 118 16.04 22.59 -0.44
N CYS A 119 16.11 23.64 0.38
CA CYS A 119 15.22 24.80 0.33
C CYS A 119 15.66 25.88 -0.66
#